data_AF-A0A1I7YVW9-F1
#
_entry.id   AF-A0A1I7YVW9-F1
#
_cell.length_a   1.000
_cell.length_b   1.000
_cell.length_c   1.000
_cell.angle_alpha   90.00
_cell.angle_beta   90.00
_cell.angle_gamma   90.00
#
_symmetry.space_group_name_H-M   'P 1'
#
loop_
_entity.id
_entity.type
_entity.pdbx_description
1 polymer ?
#
loop_
_entity_poly.entity_id
_entity_poly.type
_entity_poly.pdbx_seq_one_letter_code
_entity_poly.pdbx_strand_id
1 'polypeptide(L)'
;MDRSSLEKAILEYSRHIDNTLSALIKSQKELRRMVMDFNAQRTSTSSLSSNGLQKKPTVVESFRDGKEDVEVITLSSDEDSEIISASSLEDSDTEEMTASREPDLGQEASRNIVAAEVTPKSEALSLWKCQACKRTVKGDWSRRQTHIQYHEGLKVSCPVAGCSLRLFYYNWREHLRKMHKMTNDAITRLRTNTMKAEHTRNLELTVKCEMKYFPPSSFISFEETRGHVNVFCKECGKRGIQVDSRRDHVGAHLKIDMPCPYRRCQYSGRHSALLYHLMTKHGKNQSTLDEGERARLKKARRNFITQVDAVMGKYFSQ
;
A
#
# COMPACT_ATOMS: atom_id res chain seq x y z
N MET A 1 -39.98 44.70 13.53
CA MET A 1 -39.16 44.00 14.55
C MET A 1 -38.18 45.01 15.12
N ASP A 2 -38.11 45.11 16.44
CA ASP A 2 -37.08 45.90 17.11
C ASP A 2 -35.69 45.29 16.83
N ARG A 3 -34.69 46.15 16.59
CA ARG A 3 -33.30 45.79 16.35
C ARG A 3 -32.74 44.89 17.46
N SER A 4 -33.17 45.13 18.71
CA SER A 4 -32.81 44.31 19.86
C SER A 4 -33.31 42.85 19.74
N SER A 5 -34.52 42.64 19.23
CA SER A 5 -35.06 41.29 19.01
C SER A 5 -34.37 40.56 17.88
N LEU A 6 -33.94 41.26 16.83
CA LEU A 6 -33.19 40.67 15.72
C LEU A 6 -31.79 40.23 16.17
N GLU A 7 -31.07 41.05 16.95
CA GLU A 7 -29.75 40.71 17.48
C GLU A 7 -29.80 39.49 18.40
N LYS A 8 -30.81 39.38 19.27
CA LYS A 8 -31.03 38.20 20.11
C LYS A 8 -31.27 36.94 19.29
N ALA A 9 -32.10 37.03 18.25
CA ALA A 9 -32.39 35.89 17.37
C ALA A 9 -31.13 35.43 16.62
N ILE A 10 -30.28 36.36 16.14
CA ILE A 10 -29.01 36.05 15.48
C ILE A 10 -28.03 35.35 16.45
N LEU A 11 -27.93 35.84 17.69
CA LEU A 11 -27.06 35.23 18.70
C LEU A 11 -27.53 33.82 19.08
N GLU A 12 -28.83 33.64 19.25
CA GLU A 12 -29.40 32.33 19.57
C GLU A 12 -29.22 31.32 18.43
N TYR A 13 -29.40 31.76 17.19
CA TYR A 13 -29.14 30.95 16.00
C TYR A 13 -27.65 30.57 15.88
N SER A 14 -26.75 31.54 16.11
CA SER A 14 -25.30 31.29 16.08
C SER A 14 -24.89 30.26 17.14
N ARG A 15 -25.42 30.39 18.37
CA ARG A 15 -25.20 29.42 19.44
C ARG A 15 -25.73 28.03 19.09
N HIS A 16 -26.88 27.93 18.42
CA HIS A 16 -27.42 26.66 17.96
C HIS A 16 -26.50 25.98 16.93
N ILE A 17 -25.96 26.76 15.98
CA ILE A 17 -24.95 26.27 15.02
C ILE A 17 -23.72 25.74 15.75
N ASP A 18 -23.15 26.51 16.68
CA ASP A 18 -21.95 26.11 17.43
C ASP A 18 -22.16 24.82 18.22
N ASN A 19 -23.31 24.68 18.87
CA ASN A 19 -23.68 23.46 19.59
C ASN A 19 -23.80 22.26 18.64
N THR A 20 -24.41 22.46 17.47
CA THR A 20 -24.59 21.42 16.46
C THR A 20 -23.24 20.97 15.88
N LEU A 21 -22.36 21.92 15.55
CA LEU A 21 -21.02 21.62 15.07
C LEU A 21 -20.18 20.91 16.13
N SER A 22 -20.27 21.34 17.39
CA SER A 22 -19.58 20.69 18.51
C SER A 22 -20.04 19.25 18.70
N ALA A 23 -21.34 18.98 18.60
CA ALA A 23 -21.90 17.63 18.67
C ALA A 23 -21.41 16.76 17.51
N LEU A 24 -21.43 17.27 16.28
CA LEU A 24 -20.93 16.56 15.09
C LEU A 24 -19.44 16.20 15.21
N ILE A 25 -18.60 17.13 15.66
CA ILE A 25 -17.17 16.87 15.89
C ILE A 25 -16.97 15.78 16.93
N LYS A 26 -17.77 15.78 18.01
CA LYS A 26 -17.71 14.74 19.04
C LYS A 26 -18.09 13.37 18.48
N SER A 27 -19.20 13.28 17.74
CA SER A 27 -19.64 12.04 17.09
C SER A 27 -18.64 11.54 16.06
N GLN A 28 -17.99 12.42 15.29
CA GLN A 28 -16.95 12.04 14.34
C GLN A 28 -15.72 11.46 15.06
N LYS A 29 -15.30 12.05 16.19
CA LYS A 29 -14.21 11.51 17.02
C LYS A 29 -14.54 10.14 17.60
N GLU A 30 -15.78 9.93 18.03
CA GLU A 30 -16.26 8.63 18.53
C GLU A 30 -16.29 7.58 17.42
N LEU A 31 -16.79 7.93 16.23
CA LEU A 31 -16.78 7.03 15.07
C LEU A 31 -15.35 6.63 14.67
N ARG A 32 -14.42 7.59 14.62
CA ARG A 32 -12.99 7.29 14.34
C ARG A 32 -12.41 6.32 15.37
N ARG A 33 -12.75 6.49 16.65
CA ARG A 33 -12.32 5.57 17.73
C ARG A 33 -12.88 4.17 17.53
N MET A 34 -14.18 4.05 17.27
CA MET A 34 -14.83 2.76 17.01
C MET A 34 -14.21 2.04 15.80
N VAL A 35 -13.93 2.76 14.73
CA VAL A 35 -13.27 2.19 13.54
C VAL A 35 -11.85 1.70 13.87
N MET A 36 -11.09 2.43 14.69
CA MET A 36 -9.77 1.99 15.15
C MET A 36 -9.85 0.72 16.01
N ASP A 37 -10.79 0.66 16.96
CA ASP A 37 -10.99 -0.50 17.82
C ASP A 37 -11.45 -1.73 17.03
N PHE A 38 -12.37 -1.54 16.09
CA PHE A 38 -12.83 -2.59 15.18
C PHE A 38 -11.69 -3.15 14.32
N ASN A 39 -10.85 -2.28 13.76
CA ASN A 39 -9.68 -2.71 12.99
C ASN A 39 -8.65 -3.44 13.88
N ALA A 40 -8.43 -2.99 15.11
CA ALA A 40 -7.55 -3.67 16.06
C ALA A 40 -8.07 -5.08 16.40
N GLN A 41 -9.39 -5.24 16.56
CA GLN A 41 -10.03 -6.54 16.79
C GLN A 41 -9.89 -7.48 15.59
N ARG A 42 -10.12 -7.00 14.35
CA ARG A 42 -9.94 -7.81 13.13
C ARG A 42 -8.51 -8.35 12.99
N THR A 43 -7.51 -7.54 13.32
CA THR A 43 -6.11 -8.02 13.28
C THR A 43 -5.77 -9.05 14.37
N SER A 44 -6.65 -9.23 15.36
CA SER A 44 -6.47 -10.17 16.48
C SER A 44 -7.25 -11.48 16.29
N THR A 45 -8.37 -11.47 15.56
CA THR A 45 -9.21 -12.66 15.34
C THR A 45 -8.75 -13.52 14.16
N SER A 46 -8.01 -12.97 13.20
CA SER A 46 -7.42 -13.74 12.08
C SER A 46 -6.34 -14.76 12.52
N SER A 47 -5.87 -14.69 13.77
CA SER A 47 -4.81 -15.59 14.29
C SER A 47 -5.32 -16.80 15.10
N LEU A 48 -6.63 -17.04 15.19
CA LEU A 48 -7.20 -18.11 16.02
C LEU A 48 -7.79 -19.31 15.25
N SER A 49 -7.65 -19.38 13.93
CA SER A 49 -8.13 -20.54 13.15
C SER A 49 -6.97 -21.32 12.51
N SER A 50 -6.25 -22.08 13.35
CA SER A 50 -5.53 -23.30 12.94
C SER A 50 -4.94 -23.98 14.18
N ASN A 51 -5.71 -24.89 14.78
CA ASN A 51 -5.22 -25.81 15.80
C ASN A 51 -4.77 -27.13 15.16
N GLY A 52 -3.64 -27.65 15.66
CA GLY A 52 -3.41 -29.09 15.79
C GLY A 52 -2.28 -29.69 14.96
N LEU A 53 -1.09 -29.81 15.55
CA LEU A 53 -0.44 -31.12 15.77
C LEU A 53 0.77 -31.00 16.70
N GLN A 54 0.83 -31.91 17.67
CA GLN A 54 1.84 -32.00 18.73
C GLN A 54 3.21 -32.45 18.20
N LYS A 55 4.32 -31.98 18.82
CA LYS A 55 5.53 -32.80 19.07
C LYS A 55 6.44 -32.20 20.16
N LYS A 56 7.05 -33.12 20.90
CA LYS A 56 7.82 -33.03 22.17
C LYS A 56 9.11 -32.17 22.13
N PRO A 57 9.69 -31.83 23.30
CA PRO A 57 10.88 -30.98 23.41
C PRO A 57 12.20 -31.77 23.35
N THR A 58 13.28 -31.10 22.93
CA THR A 58 14.66 -31.56 23.11
C THR A 58 15.52 -30.42 23.65
N VAL A 59 16.40 -30.80 24.57
CA VAL A 59 17.15 -29.97 25.53
C VAL A 59 18.53 -29.61 24.94
N VAL A 60 18.83 -28.31 25.00
CA VAL A 60 20.08 -27.59 25.35
C VAL A 60 21.39 -27.93 24.62
N GLU A 61 22.00 -26.90 24.02
CA GLU A 61 23.38 -26.53 24.36
C GLU A 61 23.69 -25.05 24.06
N SER A 62 24.41 -24.44 25.00
CA SER A 62 24.78 -23.02 25.10
C SER A 62 26.17 -22.77 24.53
N PHE A 63 26.37 -21.67 23.80
CA PHE A 63 27.72 -21.10 23.61
C PHE A 63 27.72 -19.57 23.75
N ARG A 64 28.79 -19.08 24.37
CA ARG A 64 29.02 -17.76 24.93
C ARG A 64 29.40 -16.70 23.90
N ASP A 65 28.88 -15.50 24.17
CA ASP A 65 29.44 -14.15 24.18
C ASP A 65 30.65 -13.76 23.30
N GLY A 66 30.51 -12.60 22.67
CA GLY A 66 31.52 -11.89 21.88
C GLY A 66 30.98 -10.56 21.38
N LYS A 67 31.17 -9.50 22.17
CA LYS A 67 30.91 -8.08 21.83
C LYS A 67 31.84 -7.61 20.71
N GLU A 68 31.29 -6.93 19.71
CA GLU A 68 31.99 -5.84 19.01
C GLU A 68 30.99 -4.75 18.58
N ASP A 69 31.39 -3.50 18.82
CA ASP A 69 30.67 -2.27 18.52
C ASP A 69 30.62 -2.02 17.00
N VAL A 70 29.45 -1.72 16.45
CA VAL A 70 29.34 -1.29 15.05
C VAL A 70 28.45 -0.06 14.91
N GLU A 71 29.04 0.95 14.28
CA GLU A 71 28.54 2.27 13.92
C GLU A 71 27.15 2.28 13.27
N VAL A 72 26.40 3.31 13.66
CA VAL A 72 25.10 3.68 13.11
C VAL A 72 25.31 4.35 11.75
N ILE A 73 25.07 3.60 10.66
CA ILE A 73 24.92 4.19 9.33
C ILE A 73 23.43 4.45 9.07
N THR A 74 23.03 5.71 9.16
CA THR A 74 21.75 6.21 8.64
C THR A 74 21.82 6.33 7.12
N LEU A 75 21.24 5.36 6.40
CA LEU A 75 20.96 5.49 4.97
C LEU A 75 19.54 6.00 4.77
N SER A 76 19.43 7.27 4.39
CA SER A 76 18.29 7.80 3.64
C SER A 76 18.30 7.15 2.25
N SER A 77 17.20 6.51 1.87
CA SER A 77 16.99 6.11 0.47
C SER A 77 15.53 6.28 0.12
N ASP A 78 15.27 7.38 -0.59
CA ASP A 78 14.12 7.57 -1.46
C ASP A 78 14.30 6.68 -2.69
N GLU A 79 13.78 5.45 -2.66
CA GLU A 79 13.67 4.61 -3.87
C GLU A 79 12.27 3.95 -3.85
N ASP A 80 11.40 4.41 -4.76
CA ASP A 80 10.07 3.87 -5.01
C ASP A 80 10.15 2.40 -5.46
N SER A 81 9.93 1.48 -4.51
CA SER A 81 9.77 0.05 -4.80
C SER A 81 8.31 -0.24 -5.10
N GLU A 82 7.94 -0.18 -6.37
CA GLU A 82 6.66 -0.69 -6.85
C GLU A 82 6.65 -2.23 -6.79
N ILE A 83 5.83 -2.76 -5.89
CA ILE A 83 5.61 -4.21 -5.71
C ILE A 83 4.64 -4.67 -6.81
N ILE A 84 5.12 -5.46 -7.76
CA ILE A 84 4.29 -6.07 -8.80
C ILE A 84 3.77 -7.42 -8.27
N SER A 85 2.50 -7.47 -7.88
CA SER A 85 1.77 -8.72 -7.67
C SER A 85 1.37 -9.30 -9.02
N ALA A 86 1.96 -10.45 -9.39
CA ALA A 86 1.54 -11.21 -10.56
C ALA A 86 0.27 -12.01 -10.23
N SER A 87 -0.85 -11.66 -10.87
CA SER A 87 -2.05 -12.51 -10.91
C SER A 87 -2.10 -13.22 -12.25
N SER A 88 -2.10 -14.55 -12.21
CA SER A 88 -2.25 -15.42 -13.38
C SER A 88 -3.68 -15.30 -13.92
N LEU A 89 -3.83 -15.01 -15.20
CA LEU A 89 -5.07 -15.19 -15.95
C LEU A 89 -4.71 -16.03 -17.17
N GLU A 90 -5.23 -17.25 -17.20
CA GLU A 90 -5.24 -18.12 -18.37
C GLU A 90 -6.51 -17.79 -19.15
N ASP A 91 -6.36 -17.45 -20.43
CA ASP A 91 -7.45 -17.49 -21.41
C ASP A 91 -6.92 -18.26 -22.63
N SER A 92 -7.52 -19.41 -22.90
CA SER A 92 -7.27 -20.27 -24.05
C SER A 92 -8.57 -20.34 -24.85
N ASP A 93 -8.60 -19.69 -26.01
CA ASP A 93 -9.71 -19.75 -26.95
C ASP A 93 -9.64 -21.02 -27.80
N THR A 94 -10.69 -21.85 -27.76
CA THR A 94 -10.95 -22.89 -28.77
C THR A 94 -12.45 -22.87 -29.11
N GLU A 95 -12.73 -22.53 -30.37
CA GLU A 95 -14.02 -22.61 -31.06
C GLU A 95 -14.29 -24.06 -31.51
N GLU A 96 -15.53 -24.58 -31.35
CA GLU A 96 -16.29 -25.34 -32.38
C GLU A 96 -17.70 -25.82 -31.88
N MET A 97 -18.73 -25.19 -32.43
CA MET A 97 -20.06 -25.65 -32.94
C MET A 97 -20.90 -26.82 -32.33
N THR A 98 -22.15 -26.44 -32.02
CA THR A 98 -23.47 -27.12 -32.21
C THR A 98 -24.01 -28.16 -31.21
N ALA A 99 -25.13 -27.84 -30.55
CA ALA A 99 -26.46 -28.45 -30.77
C ALA A 99 -27.50 -27.97 -29.73
N SER A 100 -28.72 -27.68 -30.20
CA SER A 100 -29.83 -27.04 -29.51
C SER A 100 -30.52 -27.88 -28.42
N ARG A 101 -30.93 -27.23 -27.32
CA ARG A 101 -32.14 -27.56 -26.53
C ARG A 101 -32.51 -26.40 -25.58
N GLU A 102 -33.75 -25.91 -25.68
CA GLU A 102 -34.35 -24.95 -24.74
C GLU A 102 -35.14 -25.66 -23.61
N PRO A 103 -35.88 -24.95 -22.72
CA PRO A 103 -35.38 -24.29 -21.52
C PRO A 103 -36.07 -24.86 -20.27
N ASP A 104 -35.40 -24.84 -19.10
CA ASP A 104 -36.05 -25.19 -17.83
C ASP A 104 -35.98 -24.04 -16.83
N LEU A 105 -37.13 -23.82 -16.19
CA LEU A 105 -37.46 -22.71 -15.32
C LEU A 105 -37.00 -22.97 -13.89
N GLY A 106 -36.47 -21.92 -13.25
CA GLY A 106 -36.57 -21.77 -11.80
C GLY A 106 -35.25 -21.82 -11.04
N GLN A 107 -34.75 -20.64 -10.66
CA GLN A 107 -34.39 -20.30 -9.28
C GLN A 107 -33.85 -18.87 -9.22
N GLU A 108 -34.76 -17.94 -8.93
CA GLU A 108 -34.39 -16.67 -8.33
C GLU A 108 -34.02 -16.85 -6.84
N ALA A 109 -33.27 -15.87 -6.34
CA ALA A 109 -33.04 -15.54 -4.93
C ALA A 109 -31.97 -16.33 -4.15
N SER A 110 -30.70 -15.96 -4.36
CA SER A 110 -29.78 -15.60 -3.26
C SER A 110 -28.46 -15.05 -3.80
N ARG A 111 -28.50 -13.82 -4.34
CA ARG A 111 -27.27 -13.03 -4.47
C ARG A 111 -27.06 -12.30 -3.15
N ASN A 112 -26.22 -12.89 -2.31
CA ASN A 112 -25.53 -12.21 -1.22
C ASN A 112 -24.87 -10.95 -1.80
N ILE A 113 -25.46 -9.79 -1.52
CA ILE A 113 -24.79 -8.50 -1.68
C ILE A 113 -23.78 -8.44 -0.53
N VAL A 114 -22.60 -9.00 -0.75
CA VAL A 114 -21.43 -8.64 0.05
C VAL A 114 -21.18 -7.18 -0.28
N ALA A 115 -21.64 -6.29 0.59
CA ALA A 115 -21.30 -4.88 0.57
C ALA A 115 -19.77 -4.79 0.62
N ALA A 116 -19.14 -4.64 -0.54
CA ALA A 116 -17.76 -4.27 -0.63
C ALA A 116 -17.64 -2.96 0.14
N GLU A 117 -16.94 -2.99 1.28
CA GLU A 117 -16.59 -1.81 2.04
C GLU A 117 -15.75 -0.91 1.12
N VAL A 118 -16.44 0.00 0.40
CA VAL A 118 -15.84 1.07 -0.37
C VAL A 118 -15.25 2.02 0.66
N THR A 119 -14.04 1.71 1.12
CA THR A 119 -13.18 2.74 1.68
C THR A 119 -13.14 3.86 0.64
N PRO A 120 -13.55 5.11 0.98
CA PRO A 120 -13.62 6.17 0.01
C PRO A 120 -12.23 6.37 -0.59
N LYS A 121 -12.06 6.02 -1.87
CA LYS A 121 -10.79 6.17 -2.62
C LYS A 121 -10.24 7.60 -2.56
N SER A 122 -11.06 8.56 -2.17
CA SER A 122 -10.68 9.96 -1.95
C SER A 122 -9.62 10.14 -0.86
N GLU A 123 -9.65 9.44 0.28
CA GLU A 123 -8.68 9.73 1.35
C GLU A 123 -7.24 9.33 0.97
N ALA A 124 -7.08 8.23 0.23
CA ALA A 124 -5.78 7.77 -0.28
C ALA A 124 -5.11 8.78 -1.23
N LEU A 125 -5.88 9.72 -1.77
CA LEU A 125 -5.41 10.79 -2.64
C LEU A 125 -5.26 12.13 -1.90
N SER A 126 -5.64 12.22 -0.63
CA SER A 126 -5.59 13.49 0.08
C SER A 126 -4.15 14.01 0.25
N LEU A 127 -3.94 15.29 -0.04
CA LEU A 127 -2.66 15.98 0.15
C LEU A 127 -2.77 16.91 1.36
N TRP A 128 -1.86 16.72 2.31
CA TRP A 128 -1.85 17.46 3.57
C TRP A 128 -0.50 18.13 3.79
N LYS A 129 -0.47 19.40 4.19
CA LYS A 129 0.76 20.09 4.54
C LYS A 129 1.00 20.02 6.04
N CYS A 130 2.12 19.46 6.48
CA CYS A 130 2.44 19.48 7.91
C CYS A 130 2.66 20.92 8.40
N GLN A 131 1.92 21.33 9.43
CA GLN A 131 2.03 22.66 10.04
C GLN A 131 3.44 22.93 10.60
N ALA A 132 4.12 21.90 11.12
CA ALA A 132 5.42 22.02 11.76
C ALA A 132 6.59 22.05 10.77
N CYS A 133 6.74 21.02 9.92
CA CYS A 133 7.88 20.93 8.98
C CYS A 133 7.56 21.40 7.55
N LYS A 134 6.32 21.80 7.25
CA LYS A 134 5.85 22.24 5.93
C LYS A 134 5.93 21.20 4.81
N ARG A 135 6.32 19.95 5.10
CA ARG A 135 6.31 18.86 4.13
C ARG A 135 4.88 18.47 3.76
N THR A 136 4.67 18.17 2.49
CA THR A 136 3.41 17.59 2.01
C THR A 136 3.41 16.09 2.23
N VAL A 137 2.41 15.58 2.94
CA VAL A 137 2.15 14.16 3.14
C VAL A 137 0.98 13.78 2.27
N LYS A 138 1.22 12.84 1.36
CA LYS A 138 0.21 12.30 0.44
C LYS A 138 -0.38 11.03 1.01
N GLY A 139 -1.71 10.95 1.08
CA GLY A 139 -2.48 9.75 1.31
C GLY A 139 -3.26 9.74 2.62
N ASP A 140 -3.63 8.53 3.04
CA ASP A 140 -4.55 8.30 4.14
C ASP A 140 -4.00 8.70 5.54
N TRP A 141 -4.85 8.52 6.55
CA TRP A 141 -4.49 8.73 7.95
C TRP A 141 -3.23 7.96 8.38
N SER A 142 -2.98 6.74 7.87
CA SER A 142 -1.82 5.94 8.26
C SER A 142 -0.49 6.62 7.92
N ARG A 143 -0.43 7.29 6.77
CA ARG A 143 0.75 8.06 6.35
C ARG A 143 0.96 9.32 7.20
N ARG A 144 -0.13 10.05 7.50
CA ARG A 144 -0.09 11.20 8.43
C ARG A 144 0.35 10.77 9.82
N GLN A 145 -0.15 9.65 10.30
CA GLN A 145 0.20 9.08 11.59
C GLN A 145 1.69 8.75 11.66
N THR A 146 2.23 8.06 10.66
CA THR A 146 3.66 7.76 10.57
C THR A 146 4.49 9.04 10.59
N HIS A 147 4.07 10.07 9.86
CA HIS A 147 4.71 11.38 9.89
C HIS A 147 4.69 12.03 11.28
N ILE A 148 3.57 11.98 12.00
CA ILE A 148 3.47 12.47 13.39
C ILE A 148 4.42 11.70 14.32
N GLN A 149 4.54 10.38 14.15
CA GLN A 149 5.44 9.56 14.98
C GLN A 149 6.90 10.02 14.87
N TYR A 150 7.34 10.44 13.69
CA TYR A 150 8.67 11.03 13.51
C TYR A 150 8.86 12.31 14.31
N HIS A 151 7.87 13.21 14.25
CA HIS A 151 7.93 14.47 14.99
C HIS A 151 7.93 14.28 16.51
N GLU A 152 7.11 13.36 16.99
CA GLU A 152 6.92 13.10 18.42
C GLU A 152 7.90 12.05 18.98
N GLY A 153 8.80 11.52 18.16
CA GLY A 153 9.76 10.48 18.57
C GLY A 153 9.10 9.19 19.08
N LEU A 154 7.89 8.88 18.58
CA LEU A 154 7.07 7.76 19.05
C LEU A 154 7.61 6.44 18.51
N LYS A 155 8.46 5.80 19.31
CA LYS A 155 9.13 4.55 19.00
C LYS A 155 8.73 3.45 19.97
N VAL A 156 8.63 2.22 19.47
CA VAL A 156 8.47 1.01 20.25
C VAL A 156 9.83 0.39 20.58
N SER A 157 9.94 -0.19 21.75
CA SER A 157 11.15 -0.86 22.24
C SER A 157 11.28 -2.24 21.60
N CYS A 158 12.51 -2.67 21.28
CA CYS A 158 12.73 -4.02 20.80
C CYS A 158 12.36 -5.05 21.89
N PRO A 159 11.54 -6.08 21.59
CA PRO A 159 11.14 -7.07 22.58
C PRO A 159 12.22 -8.12 22.89
N VAL A 160 13.36 -8.11 22.19
CA VAL A 160 14.44 -9.09 22.40
C VAL A 160 15.29 -8.65 23.61
N ALA A 161 15.48 -9.58 24.56
CA ALA A 161 16.29 -9.32 25.75
C ALA A 161 17.72 -8.87 25.37
N GLY A 162 18.18 -7.78 25.99
CA GLY A 162 19.48 -7.17 25.71
C GLY A 162 19.50 -6.20 24.53
N CYS A 163 18.43 -6.10 23.73
CA CYS A 163 18.33 -5.10 22.66
C CYS A 163 17.69 -3.81 23.17
N SER A 164 18.47 -2.75 23.28
CA SER A 164 18.01 -1.42 23.73
C SER A 164 17.44 -0.56 22.60
N LEU A 165 17.40 -1.07 21.37
CA LEU A 165 17.03 -0.28 20.20
C LEU A 165 15.53 0.07 20.23
N ARG A 166 15.22 1.33 19.98
CA ARG A 166 13.85 1.84 19.82
C ARG A 166 13.60 2.20 18.37
N LEU A 167 12.52 1.69 17.80
CA LEU A 167 12.21 1.77 16.37
C LEU A 167 10.76 2.17 16.13
N PHE A 168 10.46 2.62 14.92
CA PHE A 168 9.08 2.78 14.49
C PHE A 168 8.39 1.43 14.28
N TYR A 169 7.07 1.38 14.48
CA TYR A 169 6.30 0.14 14.43
C TYR A 169 6.23 -0.53 13.04
N TYR A 170 6.58 0.13 11.95
CA TYR A 170 6.71 -0.54 10.64
C TYR A 170 8.13 -1.10 10.41
N ASN A 171 9.13 -0.62 11.17
CA ASN A 171 10.54 -1.01 11.00
C ASN A 171 10.98 -2.18 11.90
N TRP A 172 10.25 -2.49 12.99
CA TRP A 172 10.69 -3.53 13.93
C TRP A 172 10.80 -4.91 13.28
N ARG A 173 9.92 -5.27 12.33
CA ARG A 173 9.97 -6.56 11.64
C ARG A 173 11.28 -6.73 10.87
N GLU A 174 11.70 -5.68 10.18
CA GLU A 174 12.96 -5.64 9.45
C GLU A 174 14.16 -5.76 10.40
N HIS A 175 14.11 -5.02 11.50
CA HIS A 175 15.13 -5.07 12.54
C HIS A 175 15.26 -6.46 13.17
N LEU A 176 14.15 -7.09 13.56
CA LEU A 176 14.17 -8.44 14.13
C LEU A 176 14.76 -9.46 13.15
N ARG A 177 14.48 -9.30 11.84
CA ARG A 177 15.05 -10.18 10.82
C ARG A 177 16.55 -9.96 10.64
N LYS A 178 17.00 -8.70 10.56
CA LYS A 178 18.40 -8.35 10.29
C LYS A 178 19.30 -8.52 11.50
N MET A 179 18.90 -7.97 12.64
CA MET A 179 19.75 -7.91 13.85
C MET A 179 19.62 -9.15 14.73
N HIS A 180 18.44 -9.76 14.76
CA HIS A 180 18.17 -10.94 15.61
C HIS A 180 17.98 -12.23 14.82
N LYS A 181 18.17 -12.19 13.48
CA LYS A 181 18.07 -13.34 12.58
C LYS A 181 16.76 -14.14 12.75
N MET A 182 15.69 -13.45 13.15
CA MET A 182 14.42 -14.10 13.47
C MET A 182 13.65 -14.47 12.20
N THR A 183 13.04 -15.65 12.20
CA THR A 183 12.11 -16.08 11.15
C THR A 183 10.78 -15.34 11.25
N ASN A 184 10.01 -15.26 10.15
CA ASN A 184 8.69 -14.61 10.15
C ASN A 184 7.73 -15.23 11.20
N ASP A 185 7.81 -16.55 11.42
CA ASP A 185 6.99 -17.23 12.43
C ASP A 185 7.40 -16.86 13.85
N ALA A 186 8.72 -16.81 14.11
CA ALA A 186 9.25 -16.38 15.40
C ALA A 186 8.89 -14.91 15.69
N ILE A 187 8.96 -14.04 14.67
CA ILE A 187 8.55 -12.63 14.76
C ILE A 187 7.06 -12.52 15.11
N THR A 188 6.21 -13.33 14.47
CA THR A 188 4.76 -13.33 14.72
C THR A 188 4.46 -13.78 16.15
N ARG A 189 5.13 -14.84 16.64
CA ARG A 189 5.03 -15.31 18.03
C ARG A 189 5.59 -14.30 19.04
N LEU A 190 6.67 -13.59 18.70
CA LEU A 190 7.29 -12.57 19.54
C LEU A 190 6.50 -11.26 19.58
N ARG A 191 5.32 -11.17 18.94
CA ARG A 191 4.46 -9.99 19.05
C ARG A 191 3.90 -9.88 20.47
N THR A 192 4.71 -9.37 21.39
CA THR A 192 4.44 -9.32 22.82
C THR A 192 3.33 -8.34 23.14
N ASN A 193 2.62 -8.60 24.24
CA ASN A 193 1.61 -7.68 24.76
C ASN A 193 2.21 -6.30 25.06
N THR A 194 3.48 -6.25 25.49
CA THR A 194 4.22 -4.99 25.72
C THR A 194 4.34 -4.17 24.45
N MET A 195 4.82 -4.76 23.34
CA MET A 195 4.97 -4.03 22.08
C MET A 195 3.62 -3.59 21.50
N LYS A 196 2.58 -4.42 21.65
CA LYS A 196 1.20 -4.03 21.28
C LYS A 196 0.73 -2.83 22.11
N ALA A 197 0.92 -2.86 23.43
CA ALA A 197 0.53 -1.78 24.33
C ALA A 197 1.27 -0.47 24.02
N GLU A 198 2.59 -0.52 23.78
CA GLU A 198 3.35 0.65 23.34
C GLU A 198 2.86 1.20 22.00
N HIS A 199 2.55 0.32 21.03
CA HIS A 199 2.01 0.74 19.76
C HIS A 199 0.63 1.41 19.89
N THR A 200 -0.27 0.83 20.70
CA THR A 200 -1.59 1.42 21.01
C THR A 200 -1.43 2.78 21.68
N ARG A 201 -0.54 2.92 22.66
CA ARG A 201 -0.23 4.21 23.29
C ARG A 201 0.28 5.23 22.26
N ASN A 202 1.15 4.81 21.35
CA ASN A 202 1.65 5.68 20.28
C ASN A 202 0.52 6.08 19.32
N LEU A 203 -0.41 5.19 18.99
CA LEU A 203 -1.60 5.48 18.19
C LEU A 203 -2.45 6.57 18.85
N GLU A 204 -2.76 6.43 20.14
CA GLU A 204 -3.53 7.43 20.88
C GLU A 204 -2.84 8.81 20.90
N LEU A 205 -1.52 8.84 21.10
CA LEU A 205 -0.74 10.07 21.07
C LEU A 205 -0.78 10.72 19.68
N THR A 206 -0.66 9.93 18.61
CA THR A 206 -0.75 10.46 17.25
C THR A 206 -2.11 11.09 16.94
N VAL A 207 -3.20 10.52 17.44
CA VAL A 207 -4.55 11.10 17.30
C VAL A 207 -4.65 12.43 18.04
N LYS A 208 -4.11 12.52 19.26
CA LYS A 208 -4.09 13.79 20.03
C LYS A 208 -3.26 14.86 19.32
N CYS A 209 -2.20 14.47 18.62
CA CYS A 209 -1.34 15.36 17.86
C CYS A 209 -1.85 15.67 16.44
N GLU A 210 -2.94 15.05 15.96
CA GLU A 210 -3.46 15.27 14.60
C GLU A 210 -3.69 16.76 14.34
N MET A 211 -4.44 17.43 15.20
CA MET A 211 -4.78 18.86 15.03
C MET A 211 -3.58 19.79 15.15
N LYS A 212 -2.49 19.35 15.80
CA LYS A 212 -1.23 20.11 15.91
C LYS A 212 -0.46 20.12 14.59
N TYR A 213 -0.41 18.99 13.89
CA TYR A 213 0.38 18.84 12.65
C TYR A 213 -0.45 18.97 11.38
N PHE A 214 -1.72 18.58 11.41
CA PHE A 214 -2.64 18.54 10.28
C PHE A 214 -4.02 19.07 10.68
N PRO A 215 -4.15 20.36 11.09
CA PRO A 215 -5.45 20.99 11.25
C PRO A 215 -6.23 20.98 9.91
N PRO A 216 -7.56 21.17 9.91
CA PRO A 216 -8.34 21.23 8.67
C PRO A 216 -7.81 22.24 7.64
N SER A 217 -7.23 23.36 8.10
CA SER A 217 -6.59 24.36 7.24
C SER A 217 -5.29 23.90 6.57
N SER A 218 -4.72 22.78 6.99
CA SER A 218 -3.55 22.15 6.37
C SER A 218 -3.91 21.18 5.24
N PHE A 219 -5.18 20.88 5.05
CA PHE A 219 -5.63 20.16 3.86
C PHE A 219 -5.40 21.04 2.63
N ILE A 220 -4.68 20.52 1.63
CA ILE A 220 -4.39 21.25 0.39
C ILE A 220 -5.49 20.96 -0.63
N SER A 221 -5.58 19.71 -1.04
CA SER A 221 -6.51 19.23 -2.05
C SER A 221 -6.50 17.70 -2.04
N PHE A 222 -7.36 17.09 -2.84
CA PHE A 222 -7.05 15.76 -3.34
C PHE A 222 -5.98 15.92 -4.41
N GLU A 223 -5.01 15.02 -4.43
CA GLU A 223 -4.21 14.83 -5.63
C GLU A 223 -5.22 14.53 -6.72
N GLU A 224 -5.33 15.44 -7.69
CA GLU A 224 -5.98 15.09 -8.93
C GLU A 224 -5.28 13.82 -9.38
N THR A 225 -6.00 12.69 -9.31
CA THR A 225 -5.64 11.51 -10.09
C THR A 225 -5.44 12.05 -11.48
N ARG A 226 -4.17 12.24 -11.87
CA ARG A 226 -3.75 12.92 -13.10
C ARG A 226 -4.60 12.37 -14.22
N GLY A 227 -5.67 13.08 -14.57
CA GLY A 227 -6.81 12.56 -15.32
C GLY A 227 -7.40 11.26 -14.77
N HIS A 228 -8.73 11.12 -14.82
CA HIS A 228 -9.24 9.87 -15.35
C HIS A 228 -8.78 9.76 -16.81
N VAL A 229 -7.48 9.53 -17.02
CA VAL A 229 -6.91 9.27 -18.33
C VAL A 229 -7.68 8.07 -18.82
N ASN A 230 -8.40 8.23 -19.92
CA ASN A 230 -9.31 7.20 -20.40
C ASN A 230 -8.54 5.87 -20.40
N VAL A 231 -8.92 4.98 -19.48
CA VAL A 231 -8.14 3.77 -19.18
C VAL A 231 -8.31 2.75 -20.29
N PHE A 232 -9.14 3.02 -21.28
CA PHE A 232 -9.41 2.14 -22.39
C PHE A 232 -8.62 2.58 -23.62
N CYS A 233 -8.02 1.61 -24.29
CA CYS A 233 -7.37 1.82 -25.56
C CYS A 233 -8.40 2.20 -26.63
N LYS A 234 -8.16 3.28 -27.38
CA LYS A 234 -9.02 3.78 -28.46
C LYS A 234 -9.14 2.79 -29.62
N GLU A 235 -8.13 1.98 -29.85
CA GLU A 235 -8.07 1.04 -30.98
C GLU A 235 -8.79 -0.29 -30.70
N CYS A 236 -8.62 -0.85 -29.49
CA CYS A 236 -9.15 -2.19 -29.18
C CYS A 236 -10.03 -2.26 -27.92
N GLY A 237 -10.28 -1.14 -27.24
CA GLY A 237 -11.13 -1.08 -26.05
C GLY A 237 -10.54 -1.75 -24.79
N LYS A 238 -9.34 -2.35 -24.84
CA LYS A 238 -8.73 -3.00 -23.67
C LYS A 238 -8.36 -1.98 -22.59
N ARG A 239 -8.61 -2.34 -21.32
CA ARG A 239 -8.32 -1.49 -20.15
C ARG A 239 -6.85 -1.61 -19.72
N GLY A 240 -6.15 -0.48 -19.58
CA GLY A 240 -4.82 -0.35 -19.00
C GLY A 240 -4.80 0.70 -17.89
N ILE A 241 -4.85 0.25 -16.63
CA ILE A 241 -4.91 1.15 -15.46
C ILE A 241 -3.55 1.78 -15.17
N GLN A 242 -2.49 0.97 -15.21
CA GLN A 242 -1.13 1.41 -14.91
C GLN A 242 -0.40 1.86 -16.19
N VAL A 243 0.52 2.82 -16.05
CA VAL A 243 1.33 3.33 -17.16
C VAL A 243 2.11 2.19 -17.83
N ASP A 244 2.73 1.30 -17.06
CA ASP A 244 3.51 0.20 -17.61
C ASP A 244 2.63 -0.84 -18.32
N SER A 245 1.43 -1.13 -17.81
CA SER A 245 0.45 -1.97 -18.53
C SER A 245 0.00 -1.33 -19.84
N ARG A 246 -0.23 -0.01 -19.87
CA ARG A 246 -0.55 0.72 -21.11
C ARG A 246 0.62 0.66 -22.10
N ARG A 247 1.85 0.78 -21.62
CA ARG A 247 3.04 0.70 -22.49
C ARG A 247 3.20 -0.68 -23.12
N ASP A 248 3.07 -1.75 -22.34
CA ASP A 248 3.07 -3.12 -22.88
C ASP A 248 1.89 -3.38 -23.79
N HIS A 249 0.75 -2.77 -23.53
CA HIS A 249 -0.40 -2.85 -24.42
C HIS A 249 -0.13 -2.18 -25.77
N VAL A 250 0.36 -0.94 -25.78
CA VAL A 250 0.75 -0.22 -27.01
C VAL A 250 1.88 -0.96 -27.73
N GLY A 251 2.87 -1.48 -27.00
CA GLY A 251 3.95 -2.29 -27.58
C GLY A 251 3.43 -3.49 -28.37
N ALA A 252 2.32 -4.11 -27.95
CA ALA A 252 1.67 -5.19 -28.70
C ALA A 252 1.05 -4.70 -30.01
N HIS A 253 0.40 -3.53 -30.01
CA HIS A 253 -0.12 -2.92 -31.24
C HIS A 253 1.00 -2.57 -32.23
N LEU A 254 2.14 -2.11 -31.72
CA LEU A 254 3.30 -1.73 -32.53
C LEU A 254 4.17 -2.93 -32.95
N LYS A 255 3.93 -4.13 -32.40
CA LYS A 255 4.77 -5.33 -32.58
C LYS A 255 6.26 -5.07 -32.29
N ILE A 256 6.53 -4.26 -31.26
CA ILE A 256 7.89 -3.98 -30.81
C ILE A 256 8.23 -4.85 -29.61
N ASP A 257 9.39 -5.49 -29.68
CA ASP A 257 9.89 -6.39 -28.65
C ASP A 257 11.26 -5.92 -28.14
N MET A 258 11.53 -6.19 -26.87
CA MET A 258 12.84 -6.00 -26.26
C MET A 258 13.61 -7.31 -26.26
N PRO A 259 14.87 -7.32 -26.74
CA PRO A 259 15.70 -8.51 -26.72
C PRO A 259 16.09 -8.88 -25.28
N CYS A 260 16.22 -10.18 -25.03
CA CYS A 260 16.73 -10.67 -23.75
C CYS A 260 18.15 -10.15 -23.50
N PRO A 261 18.48 -9.66 -22.28
CA PRO A 261 19.82 -9.18 -21.96
C PRO A 261 20.90 -10.27 -21.97
N TYR A 262 20.53 -11.55 -22.07
CA TYR A 262 21.45 -12.67 -22.22
C TYR A 262 21.87 -12.86 -23.68
N ARG A 263 23.17 -12.72 -23.99
CA ARG A 263 23.68 -12.72 -25.38
C ARG A 263 23.37 -13.98 -26.20
N ARG A 264 23.12 -15.11 -25.55
CA ARG A 264 22.82 -16.40 -26.21
C ARG A 264 21.34 -16.77 -26.15
N CYS A 265 20.50 -15.93 -25.53
CA CYS A 265 19.07 -16.14 -25.50
C CYS A 265 18.43 -15.40 -26.68
N GLN A 266 17.71 -16.12 -27.54
CA GLN A 266 17.05 -15.55 -28.71
C GLN A 266 15.66 -14.96 -28.38
N TYR A 267 15.22 -15.08 -27.12
CA TYR A 267 13.93 -14.55 -26.70
C TYR A 267 13.89 -13.03 -26.83
N SER A 268 12.80 -12.52 -27.39
CA SER A 268 12.44 -11.12 -27.38
C SER A 268 10.96 -11.00 -27.00
N GLY A 269 10.62 -9.95 -26.28
CA GLY A 269 9.23 -9.72 -25.88
C GLY A 269 9.02 -8.34 -25.28
N ARG A 270 7.77 -7.98 -25.04
CA ARG A 270 7.35 -6.79 -24.28
C ARG A 270 7.89 -6.82 -22.85
N HIS A 271 7.79 -5.70 -22.11
CA HIS A 271 8.44 -5.56 -20.79
C HIS A 271 8.03 -6.65 -19.79
N SER A 272 6.74 -6.82 -19.54
CA SER A 272 6.26 -7.81 -18.57
C SER A 272 6.62 -9.24 -19.00
N ALA A 273 6.49 -9.55 -20.30
CA ALA A 273 6.83 -10.86 -20.84
C ALA A 273 8.33 -11.15 -20.73
N LEU A 274 9.18 -10.15 -20.94
CA LEU A 274 10.62 -10.25 -20.78
C LEU A 274 11.02 -10.44 -19.32
N LEU A 275 10.40 -9.74 -18.37
CA LEU A 275 10.67 -9.94 -16.94
C LEU A 275 10.26 -11.33 -16.48
N TYR A 276 9.10 -11.82 -16.92
CA TYR A 276 8.65 -13.18 -16.66
C TYR A 276 9.61 -14.22 -17.27
N HIS A 277 10.07 -13.99 -18.50
CA HIS A 277 11.08 -14.83 -19.16
C HIS A 277 12.39 -14.88 -18.35
N LEU A 278 12.90 -13.75 -17.86
CA LEU A 278 14.10 -13.70 -17.03
C LEU A 278 13.96 -14.55 -15.76
N MET A 279 12.80 -14.45 -15.10
CA MET A 279 12.53 -15.19 -13.89
C MET A 279 12.44 -16.71 -14.15
N THR A 280 11.73 -17.11 -15.20
CA THR A 280 11.43 -18.53 -15.47
C THR A 280 12.52 -19.28 -16.22
N LYS A 281 13.19 -18.63 -17.18
CA LYS A 281 14.23 -19.27 -18.01
C LYS A 281 15.64 -19.04 -17.49
N HIS A 282 15.86 -17.96 -16.74
CA HIS A 282 17.19 -17.62 -16.22
C HIS A 282 17.27 -17.63 -14.69
N GLY A 283 16.17 -17.80 -13.97
CA GLY A 283 16.16 -17.75 -12.50
C GLY A 283 16.60 -16.39 -11.95
N LYS A 284 16.54 -15.33 -12.76
CA LYS A 284 17.01 -13.99 -12.41
C LYS A 284 15.87 -12.96 -12.43
N ASN A 285 16.02 -11.94 -11.59
CA ASN A 285 15.19 -10.74 -11.61
C ASN A 285 16.09 -9.52 -11.88
N GLN A 286 15.53 -8.31 -11.96
CA GLN A 286 16.32 -7.12 -12.29
C GLN A 286 17.47 -6.85 -11.31
N SER A 287 17.32 -7.20 -10.02
CA SER A 287 18.36 -6.95 -9.00
C SER A 287 19.47 -7.99 -9.03
N THR A 288 19.20 -9.21 -9.52
CA THR A 288 20.21 -10.30 -9.61
C THR A 288 20.96 -10.35 -10.95
N LEU A 289 20.60 -9.50 -11.93
CA LEU A 289 21.38 -9.33 -13.16
C LEU A 289 22.78 -8.78 -12.87
N ASP A 290 23.78 -9.27 -13.61
CA ASP A 290 25.11 -8.66 -13.61
C ASP A 290 25.07 -7.25 -14.22
N GLU A 291 26.13 -6.47 -14.03
CA GLU A 291 26.17 -5.07 -14.48
C GLU A 291 25.97 -4.94 -16.00
N GLY A 292 26.55 -5.84 -16.79
CA GLY A 292 26.45 -5.83 -18.24
C GLY A 292 25.05 -6.22 -18.74
N GLU A 293 24.44 -7.25 -18.16
CA GLU A 293 23.06 -7.66 -18.41
C GLU A 293 22.08 -6.53 -18.04
N ARG A 294 22.27 -5.92 -16.86
CA ARG A 294 21.44 -4.81 -16.38
C ARG A 294 21.56 -3.60 -17.29
N ALA A 295 22.76 -3.25 -17.76
CA ALA A 295 22.97 -2.15 -18.70
C ALA A 295 22.23 -2.40 -20.03
N ARG A 296 22.31 -3.63 -20.58
CA ARG A 296 21.59 -4.03 -21.79
C ARG A 296 20.07 -3.94 -21.61
N LEU A 297 19.54 -4.48 -20.51
CA LEU A 297 18.11 -4.40 -20.20
C LEU A 297 17.65 -2.95 -20.06
N LYS A 298 18.37 -2.11 -19.31
CA LYS A 298 18.06 -0.68 -19.16
C LYS A 298 18.09 0.07 -20.50
N LYS A 299 19.00 -0.28 -21.41
CA LYS A 299 19.06 0.30 -22.77
C LYS A 299 17.85 -0.13 -23.60
N ALA A 300 17.54 -1.43 -23.65
CA ALA A 300 16.37 -1.95 -24.35
C ALA A 300 15.05 -1.34 -23.82
N ARG A 301 14.90 -1.26 -22.49
CA ARG A 301 13.74 -0.63 -21.83
C ARG A 301 13.57 0.84 -22.20
N ARG A 302 14.65 1.63 -22.19
CA ARG A 302 14.60 3.04 -22.60
C ARG A 302 14.16 3.20 -24.06
N ASN A 303 14.70 2.38 -24.96
CA ASN A 303 14.33 2.42 -26.38
C ASN A 303 12.87 2.03 -26.60
N PHE A 304 12.37 1.01 -25.90
CA PHE A 304 10.97 0.60 -25.95
C PHE A 304 10.04 1.72 -25.44
N ILE A 305 10.31 2.25 -24.25
CA ILE A 305 9.50 3.33 -23.64
C ILE A 305 9.46 4.56 -24.56
N THR A 306 10.60 4.95 -25.13
CA THR A 306 10.66 6.12 -26.04
C THR A 306 9.76 5.94 -27.26
N GLN A 307 9.78 4.75 -27.88
CA GLN A 307 8.94 4.45 -29.05
C GLN A 307 7.45 4.40 -28.70
N VAL A 308 7.11 3.78 -27.57
CA VAL A 308 5.73 3.66 -27.11
C VAL A 308 5.15 5.02 -26.69
N ASP A 309 5.89 5.78 -25.87
CA ASP A 309 5.42 7.06 -25.34
C ASP A 309 5.19 8.09 -26.46
N ALA A 310 5.99 8.03 -27.55
CA ALA A 310 5.81 8.87 -28.74
C ALA A 310 4.45 8.69 -29.44
N VAL A 311 3.79 7.54 -29.27
CA VAL A 311 2.47 7.26 -29.87
C VAL A 311 1.37 7.03 -28.84
N MET A 312 1.66 7.17 -27.54
CA MET A 312 0.72 6.86 -26.46
C MET A 312 -0.60 7.62 -26.59
N GLY A 313 -0.56 8.89 -27.01
CA GLY A 313 -1.76 9.73 -27.22
C GLY A 313 -2.74 9.22 -28.29
N LYS A 314 -2.24 8.40 -29.24
CA LYS A 314 -3.08 7.77 -30.26
C LYS A 314 -3.91 6.62 -29.69
N TYR A 315 -3.37 5.91 -28.70
CA TYR A 315 -4.03 4.75 -28.09
C TYR A 315 -4.79 5.12 -26.82
N PHE A 316 -4.32 6.07 -26.03
CA PHE A 316 -4.95 6.53 -24.80
C PHE A 316 -5.10 8.04 -24.84
N SER A 317 -6.17 8.59 -24.28
CA SER A 317 -6.23 10.05 -24.07
C SER A 317 -5.11 10.48 -23.12
N GLN A 318 -4.66 11.73 -23.19
CA GLN A 318 -3.78 12.31 -22.17
C GLN A 318 -4.61 12.85 -21.02
#